data_AF-A0ABD5FQA7-F1
#
_entry.id   AF-A0ABD5FQA7-F1
#
_cell.length_a   1.000
_cell.length_b   1.000
_cell.length_c   1.000
_cell.angle_alpha   90.00
_cell.angle_beta   90.00
_cell.angle_gamma   90.00
#
_symmetry.space_group_name_H-M   'P 1'
#
loop_
_entity.id
_entity.type
_entity.pdbx_description
1 polymer ?
#
loop_
_entity_poly.entity_id
_entity_poly.type
_entity_poly.pdbx_seq_one_letter_code
_entity_poly.pdbx_strand_id
1 'polypeptide(L)'
;MNPSRKRKRFELWENQPTKSPSGSVKDNWVKQEKPIVVSLYDQSAQNQLTFGSSGARIKKYDYLGLTTNKTLIAARYQLRNDTMNFMVKGVNNEGRLAQLFLEVLANG
;
A
#
# COMPACT_ATOMS: atom_id res chain seq x y z
N MET A 1 5.62 -3.12 25.63
CA MET A 1 6.21 -2.63 24.37
C MET A 1 5.18 -1.73 23.71
N ASN A 2 5.42 -0.42 23.69
CA ASN A 2 4.44 0.56 23.19
C ASN A 2 4.75 0.80 21.71
N PRO A 3 4.03 0.19 20.74
CA PRO A 3 4.34 0.43 19.33
C PRO A 3 4.00 1.89 19.08
N SER A 4 5.01 2.73 18.89
CA SER A 4 4.80 4.14 18.60
C SER A 4 3.90 4.19 17.36
N ARG A 5 2.64 4.61 17.55
CA ARG A 5 1.67 4.81 16.47
C ARG A 5 2.13 6.02 15.65
N LYS A 6 3.26 5.89 14.94
CA LYS A 6 3.80 6.94 14.09
C LYS A 6 2.91 6.99 12.86
N ARG A 7 1.85 7.80 12.96
CA ARG A 7 1.10 8.28 11.80
C ARG A 7 2.09 9.02 10.91
N LYS A 8 2.33 8.50 9.72
CA LYS A 8 3.15 9.14 8.70
C LYS A 8 2.24 9.63 7.58
N ARG A 9 2.59 10.77 7.01
CA ARG A 9 1.97 11.29 5.79
C ARG A 9 2.73 10.72 4.59
N PHE A 10 1.99 10.29 3.58
CA PHE A 10 2.49 9.78 2.32
C PHE A 10 1.82 10.52 1.17
N GLU A 11 2.56 10.71 0.10
CA GLU A 11 2.00 10.95 -1.21
C GLU A 11 1.34 9.66 -1.69
N LEU A 12 0.15 9.79 -2.25
CA LEU A 12 -0.57 8.67 -2.85
C LEU A 12 -0.33 8.71 -4.36
N TRP A 13 0.09 7.57 -4.92
CA TRP A 13 0.31 7.43 -6.36
C TRP A 13 -0.58 6.30 -6.86
N GLU A 14 -1.31 6.53 -7.96
CA GLU A 14 -2.19 5.54 -8.57
C GLU A 14 -1.59 5.05 -9.88
N ASN A 15 -1.65 3.75 -10.14
CA ASN A 15 -1.29 3.19 -11.42
C ASN A 15 -2.44 3.38 -12.41
N GLN A 16 -2.17 4.11 -13.49
CA GLN A 16 -3.07 4.34 -14.60
C GLN A 16 -2.43 3.75 -15.87
N PRO A 17 -2.44 2.42 -16.04
CA PRO A 17 -1.68 1.76 -17.08
C PRO A 17 -2.10 2.23 -18.48
N THR A 18 -1.10 2.55 -19.30
CA THR A 18 -1.30 3.00 -20.67
C THR A 18 -0.99 1.87 -21.65
N LYS A 19 -1.86 1.69 -22.66
CA LYS A 19 -1.60 0.78 -23.78
C LYS A 19 -0.81 1.50 -24.86
N SER A 20 0.31 0.94 -25.28
CA SER A 20 1.04 1.43 -26.45
C SER A 20 0.34 0.98 -27.75
N PRO A 21 0.63 1.65 -28.89
CA PRO A 21 0.15 1.21 -30.21
C PRO A 21 0.55 -0.23 -30.56
N SER A 22 1.65 -0.74 -29.98
CA SER A 22 2.12 -2.12 -30.12
C SER A 22 1.36 -3.14 -29.27
N GLY A 23 0.35 -2.71 -28.49
CA GLY A 23 -0.44 -3.57 -27.60
C GLY A 23 0.20 -3.86 -26.23
N SER A 24 1.41 -3.35 -25.97
CA SER A 24 2.08 -3.50 -24.68
C SER A 24 1.43 -2.61 -23.62
N VAL A 25 1.27 -3.13 -22.40
CA VAL A 25 0.79 -2.35 -21.25
C VAL A 25 2.00 -1.84 -20.47
N LYS A 26 2.07 -0.53 -20.26
CA LYS A 26 3.06 0.11 -19.39
C LYS A 26 2.38 0.70 -18.17
N ASP A 27 2.97 0.47 -17.00
CA ASP A 27 2.56 1.14 -15.78
C ASP A 27 2.86 2.64 -15.91
N ASN A 28 1.91 3.45 -15.45
CA ASN A 28 2.06 4.90 -15.41
C ASN A 28 1.53 5.38 -14.07
N TRP A 29 2.45 5.79 -13.19
CA TRP A 29 2.14 6.18 -11.82
C TRP A 29 1.83 7.67 -11.77
N VAL A 30 0.60 8.02 -11.40
CA VAL A 30 0.14 9.40 -11.32
C VAL A 30 -0.04 9.78 -9.85
N LYS A 31 0.63 10.85 -9.44
CA LYS A 31 0.50 11.43 -8.10
C LYS A 31 -0.91 11.98 -7.91
N GLN A 32 -1.52 11.61 -6.80
CA GLN A 32 -2.83 12.10 -6.39
C GLN A 32 -2.67 13.40 -5.58
N GLU A 33 -3.62 14.33 -5.75
CA GLU A 33 -3.58 15.63 -5.08
C GLU A 33 -3.62 15.52 -3.55
N LYS A 34 -4.41 14.58 -3.04
CA LYS A 34 -4.64 14.42 -1.60
C LYS A 34 -3.65 13.41 -1.03
N PRO A 35 -2.74 13.82 -0.14
CA PRO A 35 -1.88 12.88 0.57
C PRO A 35 -2.71 12.04 1.54
N ILE A 36 -2.15 10.92 1.95
CA ILE A 36 -2.77 9.99 2.88
C ILE A 36 -1.98 9.88 4.17
N VAL A 37 -2.67 9.75 5.30
CA VAL A 37 -2.06 9.48 6.61
C VAL A 37 -2.25 8.01 6.94
N VAL A 38 -1.15 7.35 7.28
CA VAL A 38 -1.11 5.91 7.58
C VAL A 38 -0.33 5.69 8.88
N SER A 39 -0.92 4.93 9.81
CA SER A 39 -0.18 4.42 10.97
C SER A 39 0.52 3.13 10.56
N LEU A 40 1.84 3.08 10.65
CA LEU A 40 2.63 1.92 10.24
C LEU A 40 3.00 1.02 11.41
N TYR A 41 2.91 -0.28 11.18
CA TYR A 41 3.36 -1.34 12.07
C TYR A 41 4.29 -2.26 11.29
N ASP A 42 5.53 -2.35 11.72
CA ASP A 42 6.52 -3.25 11.11
C ASP A 42 6.11 -4.70 11.37
N GLN A 43 6.03 -5.48 10.29
CA GLN A 43 5.73 -6.90 10.27
C GLN A 43 6.80 -7.69 9.50
N SER A 44 7.90 -7.06 9.09
CA SER A 44 8.93 -7.65 8.22
C SER A 44 9.58 -8.91 8.82
N ALA A 45 9.74 -8.96 10.14
CA ALA A 45 10.26 -10.12 10.86
C ALA A 45 9.25 -11.29 10.95
N GLN A 46 7.96 -11.03 10.70
CA GLN A 46 6.89 -12.01 10.77
C GLN A 46 6.51 -12.39 9.35
N ASN A 47 6.89 -13.59 8.92
CA ASN A 47 6.60 -14.11 7.58
C ASN A 47 5.11 -14.46 7.45
N GLN A 48 4.24 -13.46 7.50
CA GLN A 48 2.79 -13.63 7.63
C GLN A 48 2.14 -13.82 6.26
N LEU A 49 1.42 -14.94 6.13
CA LEU A 49 0.38 -15.12 5.12
C LEU A 49 -0.92 -14.59 5.70
N THR A 50 -1.50 -13.57 5.08
CA THR A 50 -2.78 -13.01 5.51
C THR A 50 -3.78 -13.03 4.36
N PHE A 51 -5.05 -13.24 4.67
CA PHE A 51 -6.13 -13.17 3.70
C PHE A 51 -6.58 -11.72 3.56
N GLY A 52 -6.51 -11.16 2.35
CA GLY A 52 -7.13 -9.88 2.02
C GLY A 52 -8.65 -10.00 1.94
N SER A 53 -9.36 -8.86 1.90
CA SER A 53 -10.84 -8.85 1.92
C SER A 53 -11.53 -9.51 0.72
N SER A 54 -10.79 -9.95 -0.31
CA SER A 54 -11.34 -10.78 -1.40
C SER A 54 -11.07 -12.28 -1.24
N GLY A 55 -10.60 -12.73 -0.07
CA GLY A 55 -10.09 -14.09 0.15
C GLY A 55 -8.73 -14.37 -0.51
N ALA A 56 -8.12 -13.38 -1.16
CA ALA A 56 -6.81 -13.51 -1.78
C ALA A 56 -5.72 -13.67 -0.71
N ARG A 57 -4.88 -14.70 -0.85
CA ARG A 57 -3.69 -14.90 -0.01
C ARG A 57 -2.65 -13.85 -0.36
N ILE A 58 -2.36 -12.95 0.57
CA ILE A 58 -1.27 -11.99 0.45
C ILE A 58 0.00 -12.71 0.90
N LYS A 59 0.84 -13.05 -0.07
CA LYS A 59 2.10 -13.74 0.14
C LYS A 59 3.17 -12.71 0.47
N LYS A 60 3.39 -12.48 1.77
CA LYS A 60 4.39 -11.57 2.35
C LYS A 60 4.07 -10.08 2.17
N TYR A 61 4.20 -9.34 3.26
CA TYR A 61 4.16 -7.88 3.32
C TYR A 61 5.07 -7.45 4.47
N ASP A 62 5.70 -6.30 4.36
CA ASP A 62 6.69 -5.81 5.33
C ASP A 62 6.05 -4.95 6.42
N TYR A 63 4.96 -4.24 6.08
CA TYR A 63 4.29 -3.34 7.02
C TYR A 63 2.76 -3.48 6.94
N LEU A 64 2.12 -3.46 8.11
CA LEU A 64 0.69 -3.23 8.23
C LEU A 64 0.44 -1.72 8.38
N GLY A 65 -0.31 -1.14 7.45
CA GLY A 65 -0.78 0.24 7.50
C GLY A 65 -2.22 0.35 7.98
N LEU A 66 -2.54 1.32 8.83
CA LEU A 66 -3.92 1.67 9.18
C LEU A 66 -4.26 3.08 8.72
N THR A 67 -5.36 3.22 7.99
CA THR A 67 -5.83 4.51 7.47
C THR A 67 -7.35 4.64 7.56
N THR A 68 -7.85 5.87 7.60
CA THR A 68 -9.29 6.16 7.48
C THR A 68 -9.77 6.08 6.03
N ASN A 69 -8.85 6.07 5.06
CA ASN A 69 -9.19 5.99 3.65
C ASN A 69 -9.54 4.55 3.25
N LYS A 70 -10.83 4.29 3.02
CA LYS A 70 -11.37 2.97 2.66
C LYS A 70 -11.52 2.74 1.14
N THR A 71 -11.07 3.66 0.29
CA THR A 71 -11.26 3.55 -1.17
C THR A 71 -10.05 2.96 -1.89
N LEU A 72 -8.96 2.65 -1.18
CA LEU A 72 -7.76 2.08 -1.77
C LEU A 72 -8.01 0.65 -2.28
N ILE A 73 -7.37 0.33 -3.40
CA ILE A 73 -7.46 -0.96 -4.08
C ILE A 73 -6.06 -1.59 -4.12
N ALA A 74 -5.98 -2.87 -3.81
CA ALA A 74 -4.74 -3.64 -3.90
C ALA A 74 -4.13 -3.57 -5.32
N ALA A 75 -2.80 -3.55 -5.39
CA ALA A 75 -1.98 -3.48 -6.61
C ALA A 75 -2.20 -2.24 -7.50
N ARG A 76 -3.07 -1.29 -7.11
CA ARG A 76 -3.36 -0.07 -7.87
C ARG A 76 -2.69 1.17 -7.29
N TYR A 77 -2.20 1.11 -6.05
CA TYR A 77 -1.66 2.27 -5.36
C TYR A 77 -0.26 2.03 -4.79
N GLN A 78 0.52 3.11 -4.76
CA GLN A 78 1.78 3.23 -4.03
C GLN A 78 1.71 4.37 -3.01
N LEU A 79 2.42 4.19 -1.91
CA LEU A 79 2.63 5.21 -0.90
C LEU A 79 4.09 5.65 -0.95
N ARG A 80 4.34 6.93 -1.18
CA ARG A 80 5.71 7.47 -1.30
C ARG A 80 5.94 8.61 -0.32
N ASN A 81 7.14 8.67 0.25
CA ASN A 81 7.67 9.84 0.94
C ASN A 81 9.20 9.86 0.79
N ASP A 82 9.85 10.86 1.35
CA ASP A 82 11.31 11.07 1.22
C ASP A 82 12.17 9.90 1.70
N THR A 83 11.61 9.00 2.52
CA THR A 83 12.34 7.91 3.17
C THR A 83 11.87 6.52 2.80
N MET A 84 10.63 6.37 2.34
CA MET A 84 9.92 5.10 2.26
C MET A 84 8.99 5.09 1.06
N ASN A 85 9.12 4.05 0.26
CA ASN A 85 8.26 3.75 -0.87
C ASN A 85 7.61 2.38 -0.65
N PHE A 86 6.28 2.33 -0.72
CA PHE A 86 5.53 1.10 -0.52
C PHE A 86 4.60 0.82 -1.68
N MET A 87 4.46 -0.47 -2.02
CA MET A 87 3.39 -0.99 -2.85
C MET A 87 2.24 -1.47 -1.96
N VAL A 88 1.01 -1.11 -2.30
CA VAL A 88 -0.18 -1.64 -1.61
C VAL A 88 -0.49 -3.01 -2.19
N LYS A 89 -0.13 -4.09 -1.49
CA LYS A 89 -0.34 -5.47 -1.94
C LYS A 89 -1.71 -6.01 -1.59
N GLY A 90 -2.33 -5.45 -0.56
CA GLY A 90 -3.67 -5.82 -0.16
C GLY A 90 -4.32 -4.72 0.64
N VAL A 91 -5.64 -4.80 0.70
CA VAL A 91 -6.47 -3.93 1.52
C VAL A 91 -7.48 -4.81 2.26
N ASN A 92 -7.80 -4.45 3.49
CA ASN A 92 -8.98 -4.93 4.20
C ASN A 92 -9.77 -3.72 4.72
N ASN A 93 -11.01 -3.56 4.23
CA ASN A 93 -11.87 -2.42 4.55
C ASN A 93 -12.99 -2.74 5.57
N GLU A 94 -13.04 -3.96 6.10
CA GLU A 94 -14.11 -4.47 6.98
C GLU A 94 -14.09 -3.79 8.36
N GLY A 95 -12.92 -3.41 8.86
CA GLY A 95 -12.77 -2.77 10.18
C GLY A 95 -13.16 -1.30 10.22
N ARG A 96 -13.08 -0.66 11.40
CA ARG A 96 -13.28 0.79 11.56
C ARG A 96 -12.29 1.62 10.72
N LEU A 97 -11.05 1.14 10.62
CA LEU A 97 -10.02 1.67 9.75
C LEU A 97 -9.74 0.65 8.64
N ALA A 98 -9.36 1.14 7.47
CA ALA A 98 -8.81 0.28 6.42
C ALA A 98 -7.40 -0.18 6.83
N GLN A 99 -7.16 -1.47 6.66
CA GLN A 99 -5.86 -2.09 6.80
C GLN A 99 -5.21 -2.18 5.41
N LEU A 100 -3.97 -1.74 5.31
CA LEU A 100 -3.15 -1.82 4.10
C LEU A 100 -2.02 -2.80 4.36
N PHE A 101 -1.85 -3.77 3.48
CA PHE A 101 -0.71 -4.67 3.51
C PHE A 101 0.33 -4.11 2.54
N LEU A 102 1.46 -3.66 3.08
CA LEU A 102 2.44 -2.85 2.38
C LEU A 102 3.75 -3.63 2.20
N GLU A 103 4.25 -3.63 0.97
CA GLU A 103 5.57 -4.18 0.61
C GLU A 103 6.52 -3.01 0.33
N VAL A 104 7.72 -3.06 0.89
CA VAL A 104 8.77 -2.07 0.64
C VAL A 104 9.23 -2.20 -0.80
N LEU A 105 9.19 -1.09 -1.53
CA LEU A 105 9.87 -0.99 -2.82
C LEU A 105 11.30 -0.59 -2.52
N ALA A 106 12.26 -1.44 -2.91
CA ALA A 106 13.67 -1.07 -2.83
C ALA A 106 13.87 0.24 -3.60
N ASN A 107 14.48 1.23 -2.94
CA ASN A 107 14.98 2.40 -3.64
C ASN A 107 16.12 1.90 -4.53
N GLY A 108 15.88 1.89 -5.85
CA GLY A 108 16.92 1.56 -6.83
C GLY A 108 18.10 2.52 -6.75
#